data_AF-A0A5B2XGL3-F1
#
_entry.id   AF-A0A5B2XGL3-F1
#
_cell.length_a   1.000
_cell.length_b   1.000
_cell.length_c   1.000
_cell.angle_alpha   90.00
_cell.angle_beta   90.00
_cell.angle_gamma   90.00
#
_symmetry.space_group_name_H-M   'P 1'
#
loop_
_entity.id
_entity.type
_entity.pdbx_description
1 polymer ?
#
loop_
_entity_poly.entity_id
_entity_poly.type
_entity_poly.pdbx_seq_one_letter_code
_entity_poly.pdbx_strand_id
1 'polypeptide(L)'
;MSTSDGIDRVAAAIDETMREVSSTPLWSPWEHVEWLRLKADLLDRLAAARDGSTGALARRAELVRDRAERLADQLNRVPQAPQPRWELTGADETEVVRMWAEAADRA
;
A
#
# COMPACT_ATOMS: atom_id res chain seq x y z
N MET A 1 1.60 10.10 -25.30
CA MET A 1 1.55 9.35 -24.04
C MET A 1 1.56 10.39 -22.94
N SER A 2 0.51 10.49 -22.13
CA SER A 2 0.46 11.49 -21.06
C SER A 2 1.47 11.14 -19.96
N THR A 3 2.02 12.12 -19.25
CA THR A 3 2.89 11.89 -18.07
C THR A 3 2.21 10.98 -17.05
N SER A 4 0.88 11.11 -16.91
CA SER A 4 0.03 10.24 -16.10
C SER A 4 0.10 8.77 -16.53
N ASP A 5 -0.02 8.48 -17.83
CA ASP A 5 0.04 7.11 -18.36
C ASP A 5 1.42 6.49 -18.17
N GLY A 6 2.47 7.32 -18.25
CA GLY A 6 3.85 6.92 -18.00
C GLY A 6 4.06 6.51 -16.54
N ILE A 7 3.54 7.29 -15.60
CA ILE A 7 3.66 7.02 -14.16
C ILE A 7 2.92 5.74 -13.77
N ASP A 8 1.71 5.53 -14.27
CA ASP A 8 0.94 4.31 -14.00
C ASP A 8 1.66 3.06 -14.53
N ARG A 9 2.32 3.16 -15.69
CA ARG A 9 3.15 2.08 -16.25
C ARG A 9 4.38 1.79 -15.39
N VAL A 10 5.05 2.81 -14.87
CA VAL A 10 6.22 2.62 -14.00
C VAL A 10 5.80 1.99 -12.68
N ALA A 11 4.67 2.40 -12.09
CA ALA A 11 4.14 1.77 -10.88
C ALA A 11 3.83 0.29 -11.09
N ALA A 12 3.20 -0.07 -12.21
CA ALA A 12 2.93 -1.47 -12.56
C ALA A 12 4.22 -2.28 -12.76
N ALA A 13 5.25 -1.69 -13.38
CA ALA A 13 6.55 -2.33 -13.55
C ALA A 13 7.25 -2.57 -12.20
N ILE A 14 7.19 -1.61 -11.27
CA ILE A 14 7.69 -1.79 -9.90
C ILE A 14 6.94 -2.94 -9.22
N ASP A 15 5.61 -2.96 -9.31
CA ASP A 15 4.80 -4.03 -8.73
C ASP A 15 5.20 -5.43 -9.26
N GLU A 16 5.46 -5.53 -10.57
CA GLU A 16 5.91 -6.78 -11.21
C GLU A 16 7.31 -7.18 -10.76
N THR A 17 8.30 -6.31 -10.96
CA THR A 17 9.70 -6.59 -10.60
C THR A 17 9.83 -6.92 -9.13
N MET A 18 9.12 -6.21 -8.25
CA MET A 18 9.19 -6.48 -6.83
C MET A 18 8.56 -7.83 -6.44
N ARG A 19 7.56 -8.31 -7.19
CA ARG A 19 6.99 -9.65 -7.03
C ARG A 19 7.95 -10.73 -7.51
N GLU A 20 8.53 -10.58 -8.69
CA GLU A 20 9.50 -11.51 -9.28
C GLU A 20 10.76 -11.66 -8.41
N VAL A 21 11.28 -10.54 -7.88
CA VAL A 21 12.44 -10.57 -7.00
C VAL A 21 12.12 -11.24 -5.66
N SER A 22 10.92 -11.02 -5.12
CA SER A 22 10.50 -11.67 -3.86
C SER A 22 10.19 -13.16 -3.99
N SER A 23 10.04 -13.70 -5.20
CA SER A 23 9.72 -15.11 -5.42
C SER A 23 10.95 -16.03 -5.51
N THR A 24 12.16 -15.46 -5.51
CA THR A 24 13.36 -16.18 -5.98
C THR A 24 14.44 -16.44 -4.90
N PRO A 25 14.50 -15.77 -3.72
CA PRO A 25 15.39 -16.21 -2.62
C PRO A 25 14.71 -16.43 -1.25
N LEU A 26 15.37 -17.20 -0.36
CA LEU A 26 15.03 -17.35 1.07
C LEU A 26 15.35 -16.06 1.82
N TRP A 27 14.45 -15.09 1.77
CA TRP A 27 14.64 -13.81 2.47
C TRP A 27 14.46 -13.99 3.96
N SER A 28 15.33 -13.36 4.74
CA SER A 28 15.05 -13.15 6.14
C SER A 28 13.78 -12.29 6.29
N PRO A 29 13.04 -12.45 7.40
CA PRO A 29 11.85 -11.63 7.62
C PRO A 29 12.14 -10.13 7.65
N TRP A 30 13.33 -9.71 8.10
CA TRP A 30 13.74 -8.30 8.10
C TRP A 30 14.05 -7.78 6.69
N GLU A 31 14.64 -8.58 5.81
CA GLU A 31 14.80 -8.19 4.40
C GLU A 31 13.44 -7.97 3.71
N HIS A 32 12.43 -8.76 4.08
CA HIS A 32 11.06 -8.55 3.59
C HIS A 32 10.47 -7.22 4.10
N VAL A 33 10.69 -6.84 5.36
CA VAL A 33 10.27 -5.52 5.88
C VAL A 33 10.92 -4.39 5.07
N GLU A 34 12.24 -4.43 4.89
CA GLU A 34 12.97 -3.39 4.16
C GLU A 34 12.55 -3.31 2.70
N TRP A 35 12.21 -4.44 2.08
CA TRP A 35 11.68 -4.46 0.73
C TRP A 35 10.32 -3.79 0.59
N LEU A 36 9.42 -4.03 1.54
CA LEU A 36 8.12 -3.36 1.55
C LEU A 36 8.28 -1.85 1.79
N ARG A 37 9.19 -1.44 2.68
CA ARG A 37 9.51 -0.02 2.91
C ARG A 37 10.04 0.65 1.64
N LEU A 38 10.97 0.00 0.94
CA LEU A 38 11.49 0.48 -0.34
C LEU A 38 10.36 0.62 -1.37
N LYS A 39 9.47 -0.37 -1.46
CA LYS A 39 8.32 -0.32 -2.37
C LYS A 39 7.43 0.89 -2.10
N ALA A 40 7.09 1.12 -0.83
CA ALA A 40 6.28 2.27 -0.44
C ALA A 40 6.94 3.59 -0.82
N ASP A 41 8.25 3.76 -0.54
CA ASP A 41 9.00 4.97 -0.90
C ASP A 41 9.01 5.22 -2.42
N LEU A 42 9.20 4.18 -3.24
CA LEU A 42 9.16 4.32 -4.70
C LEU A 42 7.78 4.75 -5.20
N LEU A 43 6.70 4.21 -4.63
CA LEU A 43 5.33 4.58 -4.98
C LEU A 43 5.00 6.02 -4.56
N ASP A 44 5.46 6.48 -3.40
CA ASP A 44 5.30 7.87 -2.95
C ASP A 44 6.01 8.86 -3.86
N ARG A 45 7.24 8.52 -4.30
CA ARG A 45 7.98 9.36 -5.26
C ARG A 45 7.25 9.46 -6.60
N LEU A 46 6.63 8.37 -7.05
CA LEU A 46 5.80 8.39 -8.26
C LEU A 46 4.52 9.19 -8.09
N ALA A 47 3.87 9.10 -6.92
CA ALA A 47 2.71 9.92 -6.60
C ALA A 47 3.07 11.41 -6.62
N ALA A 48 4.17 11.79 -5.93
CA ALA A 48 4.67 13.15 -5.91
C ALA A 48 5.01 13.69 -7.31
N ALA A 49 5.51 12.82 -8.22
CA ALA A 49 5.81 13.18 -9.60
C ALA A 49 4.56 13.37 -10.49
N ARG A 50 3.38 12.91 -10.06
CA ARG A 50 2.10 13.03 -10.80
C ARG A 50 1.33 14.32 -10.46
N ASP A 51 1.99 15.29 -9.83
CA ASP A 51 1.40 16.54 -9.34
C ASP A 51 0.45 16.40 -8.13
N GLY A 52 0.66 15.40 -7.26
CA GLY A 52 -0.06 15.35 -5.99
C GLY A 52 0.31 14.18 -5.07
N SER A 53 0.45 14.47 -3.78
CA SER A 53 0.60 13.47 -2.70
C SER A 53 -0.70 12.73 -2.36
N THR A 54 -1.74 12.88 -3.19
CA THR A 54 -3.08 12.32 -3.02
C THR A 54 -3.49 11.61 -4.30
N GLY A 55 -3.90 10.35 -4.18
CA GLY A 55 -4.31 9.54 -5.32
C GLY A 55 -4.03 8.05 -5.11
N ALA A 56 -4.36 7.24 -6.10
CA ALA A 56 -4.27 5.77 -6.01
C ALA A 56 -2.84 5.27 -5.67
N LEU A 57 -1.80 5.95 -6.14
CA LEU A 57 -0.41 5.59 -5.83
C LEU A 57 -0.01 5.92 -4.40
N ALA A 58 -0.40 7.10 -3.89
CA ALA A 58 -0.16 7.48 -2.50
C ALA A 58 -0.88 6.53 -1.52
N ARG A 59 -2.15 6.20 -1.80
CA ARG A 59 -2.89 5.20 -1.01
C ARG A 59 -2.23 3.83 -1.07
N ARG A 60 -1.72 3.42 -2.24
CA ARG A 60 -0.99 2.16 -2.36
C ARG A 60 0.31 2.17 -1.57
N ALA A 61 1.06 3.27 -1.59
CA ALA A 61 2.27 3.44 -0.79
C ALA A 61 1.99 3.32 0.71
N GLU A 62 0.92 3.95 1.18
CA GLU A 62 0.44 3.84 2.56
C GLU A 62 0.15 2.39 2.96
N LEU A 63 -0.66 1.67 2.17
CA LEU A 63 -0.99 0.27 2.46
C LEU A 63 0.25 -0.65 2.49
N VAL A 64 1.22 -0.39 1.61
CA VAL A 64 2.48 -1.14 1.58
C VAL A 64 3.33 -0.82 2.81
N ARG A 65 3.40 0.45 3.23
CA ARG A 65 4.10 0.88 4.43
C ARG A 65 3.47 0.26 5.68
N ASP A 66 2.16 0.32 5.81
CA ASP A 66 1.44 -0.29 6.94
C ASP A 66 1.68 -1.78 7.04
N ARG A 67 1.75 -2.48 5.90
CA ARG A 67 2.13 -3.89 5.87
C ARG A 67 3.56 -4.11 6.36
N ALA A 68 4.49 -3.24 5.98
CA ALA A 68 5.88 -3.32 6.45
C ALA A 68 5.98 -3.13 7.96
N GLU A 69 5.32 -2.10 8.50
CA GLU A 69 5.34 -1.81 9.94
C GLU A 69 4.65 -2.90 10.74
N ARG A 70 3.53 -3.45 10.26
CA ARG A 70 2.90 -4.61 10.91
C ARG A 70 3.81 -5.83 10.94
N LEU A 71 4.57 -6.10 9.87
CA LEU A 71 5.53 -7.19 9.86
C LEU A 71 6.67 -6.91 10.85
N ALA A 72 7.17 -5.68 10.90
CA ALA A 72 8.20 -5.27 11.85
C ALA A 72 7.74 -5.42 13.31
N ASP A 73 6.52 -4.99 13.63
CA ASP A 73 5.90 -5.15 14.95
C ASP A 73 5.77 -6.62 15.34
N GLN A 74 5.35 -7.49 14.41
CA GLN A 74 5.29 -8.94 14.64
C GLN A 74 6.66 -9.52 14.96
N LEU A 75 7.70 -9.12 14.22
CA LEU A 75 9.07 -9.57 14.46
C LEU A 75 9.61 -9.07 15.81
N ASN A 76 9.24 -7.85 16.21
CA ASN A 76 9.59 -7.25 17.49
C ASN A 76 8.69 -7.68 18.66
N ARG A 77 7.66 -8.51 18.41
CA ARG A 77 6.64 -8.93 19.39
C ARG A 77 5.93 -7.76 20.06
N VAL A 78 5.75 -6.67 19.34
CA VAL A 78 4.97 -5.51 19.80
C VAL A 78 3.47 -5.90 19.74
N PRO A 79 2.68 -5.65 20.80
CA PRO A 79 1.23 -5.89 20.76
C PRO A 79 0.59 -5.08 19.64
N GLN A 80 -0.08 -5.75 18.70
CA GLN A 80 -0.76 -5.07 17.60
C GLN A 80 -2.14 -4.57 18.04
N ALA A 81 -2.48 -3.34 17.67
CA ALA A 81 -3.86 -2.87 17.75
C ALA A 81 -4.74 -3.71 16.80
N PRO A 82 -5.98 -4.07 17.17
CA PRO A 82 -6.87 -4.82 16.31
C PRO A 82 -7.19 -4.03 15.03
N GLN A 83 -6.98 -4.66 13.89
CA GLN A 83 -7.26 -4.10 12.57
C GLN A 83 -8.77 -3.84 12.41
N PRO A 84 -9.18 -2.72 11.80
CA PRO A 84 -10.58 -2.55 11.45
C PRO A 84 -10.94 -3.54 10.32
N ARG A 85 -12.12 -4.17 10.45
CA ARG A 85 -12.57 -5.32 9.63
C ARG A 85 -12.48 -5.11 8.11
N TRP A 86 -12.51 -3.87 7.63
CA TRP A 86 -12.49 -3.53 6.21
C TRP A 86 -11.12 -3.69 5.53
N GLU A 87 -10.01 -3.68 6.28
CA GLU A 87 -8.67 -3.96 5.72
C GLU A 87 -8.43 -5.44 5.42
N LEU A 88 -9.19 -6.33 6.08
CA LEU A 88 -9.01 -7.79 6.00
C LEU A 88 -9.80 -8.43 4.85
N THR A 89 -10.82 -7.74 4.31
CA THR A 89 -11.73 -8.30 3.32
C THR A 89 -11.41 -7.91 1.88
N GLY A 90 -10.45 -6.99 1.66
CA GLY A 90 -10.28 -6.39 0.33
C GLY A 90 -11.56 -5.72 -0.18
N ALA A 91 -12.41 -5.27 0.75
CA ALA A 91 -13.66 -4.60 0.41
C ALA A 91 -13.31 -3.31 -0.36
N ASP A 92 -13.95 -3.18 -1.52
CA ASP A 92 -13.78 -2.04 -2.41
C ASP A 92 -14.04 -0.75 -1.62
N GLU A 93 -13.14 0.21 -1.73
CA GLU A 93 -13.18 1.49 -1.01
C GLU A 93 -14.53 2.20 -1.21
N THR A 94 -15.16 1.95 -2.37
CA THR A 94 -16.50 2.40 -2.74
C THR A 94 -17.60 1.94 -1.76
N GLU A 95 -17.48 0.75 -1.18
CA GLU A 95 -18.47 0.21 -0.24
C GLU A 95 -18.39 0.90 1.12
N VAL A 96 -17.18 1.23 1.58
CA VAL A 96 -16.94 1.94 2.84
C VAL A 96 -17.40 3.39 2.74
N VAL A 97 -17.08 4.07 1.63
CA VAL A 97 -17.54 5.45 1.37
C VAL A 97 -19.06 5.53 1.30
N ARG A 98 -19.72 4.55 0.67
CA ARG A 98 -21.18 4.45 0.63
C ARG A 98 -21.78 4.29 2.04
N MET A 99 -21.17 3.45 2.87
CA MET A 99 -21.66 3.21 4.23
C MET A 99 -21.61 4.47 5.12
N TRP A 100 -20.63 5.36 4.89
CA TRP A 100 -20.50 6.61 5.63
C TRP A 100 -21.49 7.68 5.12
N ALA A 101 -21.75 7.73 3.81
CA ALA A 101 -22.78 8.58 3.24
C ALA A 101 -24.19 8.20 3.75
N GLU A 102 -24.51 6.90 3.81
CA GLU A 102 -25.79 6.41 4.33
C GLU A 102 -25.96 6.64 5.83
N ALA A 103 -24.88 6.68 6.60
CA ALA A 103 -24.91 6.99 8.02
C ALA A 103 -25.13 8.50 8.27
N ALA A 104 -24.59 9.36 7.40
CA ALA A 104 -24.78 10.80 7.46
C ALA A 104 -26.20 11.22 7.06
N ASP A 105 -26.84 10.49 6.14
CA ASP A 105 -28.23 10.74 5.71
C ASP A 105 -29.31 10.30 6.72
N ARG A 106 -28.92 9.59 7.79
CA ARG A 106 -29.84 9.15 8.86
C ARG A 106 -29.71 9.96 10.16
N ALA A 107 -28.85 10.98 10.19
CA ALA A 107 -28.67 11.89 11.31
C ALA A 107 -29.40 13.22 11.04
#